data_AF-A0A7K6W0Z8-F1
#
_entry.id   AF-A0A7K6W0Z8-F1
#
_cell.length_a   1.000
_cell.length_b   1.000
_cell.length_c   1.000
_cell.angle_alpha   90.00
_cell.angle_beta   90.00
_cell.angle_gamma   90.00
#
_symmetry.space_group_name_H-M   'P 1'
#
loop_
_entity.id
_entity.type
_entity.pdbx_description
1 polymer ?
#
loop_
_entity_poly.entity_id
_entity_poly.type
_entity_poly.pdbx_seq_one_letter_code
_entity_poly.pdbx_strand_id
1 'polypeptide(L)'
;SRSGLQHLAPVHSLNIAVSNGPVKEPRAALEWTENAVNGEHLWLETNVSGDLCYLGEESCQVKFSKSALRRKCAACKIVVHNACMEQLEKINFRCKPTFREGGSRSPRENFVRHHWVHRRRQEGKCKQCGKGFQQKFSFHSKEIVAISCSWCKLAFHNKVTCFMLHHIEEPCSLGAHAAVIVPPTWIIKVKKPQNSLKTSTRRKKRTSFKRKASKRGNEDNKGRPFVIKPISSPLMKPLLVFVNPKSGGNQGTKVLQMFMWYLNPRQVFDLSQEGPRDALELYRKVPNLRILACGGDGTVGWILSILDELQLSPPPPVAVLPLGTGNDLARTLNWGGGYTDEPVSKILCHVEDGTIVQLDRWNLQVERNPDLPQDELEDGARKLPLSVFNNYFSLGFDAHVTLEFHESREANPEKFNSRFRNKMFYAGAAFTDFLQRSSRDLSKHVKVVCDGTDLTPKIQELKFQCIVFLNIPRYCAGTMPWGNPGDHRDFEPQRHDDGYIEVIGFTMASLAALQVGGHGERLHQCREVTLLTYKSIPMQVDGEPCRLAPSLIRISLRNQANMVQKSKRRTSMPLLNE
;
A
#
# COMPACT_ATOMS: atom_id res chain seq x y z
N SER A 1 -60.48 19.41 -36.63
CA SER A 1 -61.28 20.59 -36.27
C SER A 1 -60.71 21.28 -35.04
N ARG A 2 -60.31 22.56 -35.20
CA ARG A 2 -60.11 23.66 -34.20
C ARG A 2 -59.32 23.34 -32.91
N SER A 3 -58.04 23.72 -32.79
CA SER A 3 -57.47 25.07 -32.50
C SER A 3 -57.55 25.49 -31.02
N GLY A 4 -56.38 25.71 -30.39
CA GLY A 4 -56.28 26.29 -29.04
C GLY A 4 -54.82 26.47 -28.57
N LEU A 5 -54.10 27.40 -29.20
CA LEU A 5 -52.84 28.00 -28.70
C LEU A 5 -53.19 29.13 -27.73
N GLN A 6 -52.45 29.28 -26.62
CA GLN A 6 -52.20 30.47 -25.76
C GLN A 6 -51.66 29.94 -24.40
N HIS A 7 -50.64 30.44 -23.70
CA HIS A 7 -49.80 31.63 -23.79
C HIS A 7 -48.51 31.32 -22.97
N LEU A 8 -47.33 31.57 -23.53
CA LEU A 8 -46.07 31.67 -22.79
C LEU A 8 -46.03 33.04 -22.10
N ALA A 9 -45.72 33.07 -20.80
CA ALA A 9 -45.24 34.24 -20.06
C ALA A 9 -44.23 33.78 -18.97
N PRO A 10 -43.22 34.60 -18.64
CA PRO A 10 -41.88 34.12 -18.29
C PRO A 10 -41.73 33.72 -16.81
N VAL A 11 -40.91 32.70 -16.58
CA VAL A 11 -40.45 32.29 -15.25
C VAL A 11 -39.61 33.42 -14.65
N HIS A 12 -40.10 34.01 -13.56
CA HIS A 12 -39.33 34.93 -12.73
C HIS A 12 -38.02 34.28 -12.28
N SER A 13 -36.91 34.84 -12.73
CA SER A 13 -35.57 34.49 -12.28
C SER A 13 -35.40 34.95 -10.83
N LEU A 14 -35.51 34.03 -9.88
CA LEU A 14 -35.05 34.29 -8.51
C LEU A 14 -33.52 34.22 -8.53
N ASN A 15 -32.90 35.41 -8.50
CA ASN A 15 -31.47 35.61 -8.34
C ASN A 15 -30.97 34.83 -7.11
N ILE A 16 -30.22 33.75 -7.36
CA ILE A 16 -29.38 33.10 -6.36
C ILE A 16 -28.27 34.08 -6.04
N ALA A 17 -28.21 34.53 -4.78
CA ALA A 17 -27.10 35.32 -4.27
C ALA A 17 -25.81 34.52 -4.42
N VAL A 18 -24.96 34.94 -5.35
CA VAL A 18 -23.60 34.41 -5.54
C VAL A 18 -22.75 34.88 -4.36
N SER A 19 -22.47 33.97 -3.44
CA SER A 19 -21.48 34.18 -2.37
C SER A 19 -20.09 34.16 -2.99
N ASN A 20 -19.50 35.34 -3.21
CA ASN A 20 -18.11 35.53 -3.64
C ASN A 20 -17.12 35.24 -2.50
N GLY A 21 -16.98 33.96 -2.14
CA GLY A 21 -15.84 33.44 -1.38
C GLY A 21 -15.28 32.22 -2.10
N PRO A 22 -13.98 31.88 -1.94
CA PRO A 22 -13.43 30.69 -2.57
C PRO A 22 -14.22 29.46 -2.08
N VAL A 23 -14.88 28.76 -3.00
CA VAL A 23 -15.57 27.50 -2.72
C VAL A 23 -14.52 26.55 -2.17
N LYS A 24 -14.59 26.23 -0.88
CA LYS A 24 -13.62 25.35 -0.21
C LYS A 24 -13.79 23.96 -0.82
N GLU A 25 -12.89 23.57 -1.73
CA GLU A 25 -12.98 22.27 -2.37
C GLU A 25 -12.99 21.16 -1.32
N PRO A 26 -13.92 20.18 -1.40
CA PRO A 26 -14.01 19.17 -0.38
C PRO A 26 -12.82 18.22 -0.46
N ARG A 27 -12.14 18.06 0.67
CA ARG A 27 -10.87 17.35 0.77
C ARG A 27 -11.02 15.84 0.57
N ALA A 28 -10.22 15.30 -0.35
CA ALA A 28 -10.10 13.86 -0.59
C ALA A 28 -8.94 13.22 0.19
N ALA A 29 -7.98 14.02 0.67
CA ALA A 29 -6.80 13.60 1.41
C ALA A 29 -6.81 14.13 2.86
N LEU A 30 -6.06 13.46 3.73
CA LEU A 30 -5.89 13.86 5.13
C LEU A 30 -4.87 14.99 5.25
N GLU A 31 -5.20 15.99 6.07
CA GLU A 31 -4.25 17.04 6.41
C GLU A 31 -3.39 16.63 7.61
N TRP A 32 -2.06 16.70 7.42
CA TRP A 32 -1.05 16.49 8.47
C TRP A 32 -0.45 17.79 9.00
N THR A 33 -1.00 18.95 8.63
CA THR A 33 -0.49 20.27 9.05
C THR A 33 -1.18 20.78 10.33
N GLU A 34 -0.76 21.95 10.81
CA GLU A 34 -1.39 22.66 11.91
C GLU A 34 -2.87 23.02 11.66
N ASN A 35 -3.31 23.01 10.40
CA ASN A 35 -4.69 23.35 10.02
C ASN A 35 -5.65 22.17 10.12
N ALA A 36 -5.15 20.96 10.38
CA ALA A 36 -5.98 19.76 10.45
C ALA A 36 -7.12 19.91 11.47
N VAL A 37 -8.36 19.64 11.05
CA VAL A 37 -9.54 19.74 11.93
C VAL A 37 -10.05 18.36 12.30
N ASN A 38 -10.38 18.17 13.58
CA ASN A 38 -10.89 16.89 14.04
C ASN A 38 -12.35 16.68 13.60
N GLY A 39 -12.65 15.46 13.14
CA GLY A 39 -13.96 15.09 12.61
C GLY A 39 -14.25 15.62 11.19
N GLU A 40 -13.23 16.00 10.42
CA GLU A 40 -13.39 16.25 8.98
C GLU A 40 -13.75 14.96 8.24
N HIS A 41 -14.66 15.08 7.27
CA HIS A 41 -15.00 13.98 6.36
C HIS A 41 -14.01 13.93 5.20
N LEU A 42 -13.65 12.71 4.79
CA LEU A 42 -12.79 12.45 3.64
C LEU A 42 -13.65 12.15 2.43
N TRP A 43 -13.92 13.16 1.61
CA TRP A 43 -14.93 13.08 0.56
C TRP A 43 -14.36 12.57 -0.74
N LEU A 44 -15.05 11.58 -1.30
CA LEU A 44 -14.71 10.97 -2.58
C LEU A 44 -15.90 11.09 -3.51
N GLU A 45 -15.64 11.45 -4.75
CA GLU A 45 -16.68 11.50 -5.76
C GLU A 45 -17.27 10.11 -5.98
N THR A 46 -18.60 10.06 -6.12
CA THR A 46 -19.28 8.80 -6.29
C THR A 46 -20.55 8.96 -7.11
N ASN A 47 -20.72 8.06 -8.07
CA ASN A 47 -21.88 8.04 -8.96
C ASN A 47 -22.97 7.08 -8.47
N VAL A 48 -22.92 6.62 -7.20
CA VAL A 48 -23.74 5.47 -6.76
C VAL A 48 -25.23 5.73 -6.97
N SER A 49 -25.78 5.07 -7.98
CA SER A 49 -27.21 4.86 -8.12
C SER A 49 -27.65 3.97 -6.96
N GLY A 50 -28.64 4.43 -6.18
CA GLY A 50 -29.21 3.65 -5.07
C GLY A 50 -28.72 3.97 -3.65
N ASP A 51 -27.68 4.79 -3.47
CA ASP A 51 -27.34 5.36 -2.15
C ASP A 51 -28.10 6.68 -1.93
N LEU A 52 -28.80 6.80 -0.79
CA LEU A 52 -29.58 7.99 -0.42
C LEU A 52 -28.71 9.01 0.33
N CYS A 53 -29.01 10.30 0.13
CA CYS A 53 -28.36 11.38 0.89
C CYS A 53 -28.59 11.18 2.39
N TYR A 54 -27.53 11.33 3.19
CA TYR A 54 -27.54 11.08 4.63
C TYR A 54 -28.59 11.92 5.35
N LEU A 55 -28.72 13.20 4.95
CA LEU A 55 -29.69 14.16 5.50
C LEU A 55 -31.17 13.71 5.39
N GLY A 56 -31.49 12.74 4.53
CA GLY A 56 -32.87 12.34 4.29
C GLY A 56 -33.64 13.39 3.48
N GLU A 57 -34.90 13.10 3.16
CA GLU A 57 -35.66 13.91 2.18
C GLU A 57 -36.01 15.30 2.69
N GLU A 58 -36.30 15.43 3.99
CA GLU A 58 -36.72 16.70 4.60
C GLU A 58 -35.60 17.75 4.61
N SER A 59 -34.36 17.30 4.85
CA SER A 59 -33.19 18.18 4.95
C SER A 59 -32.30 18.16 3.70
N CYS A 60 -32.64 17.36 2.69
CA CYS A 60 -31.91 17.32 1.43
C CYS A 60 -32.32 18.49 0.52
N GLN A 61 -31.35 19.30 0.12
CA GLN A 61 -31.58 20.42 -0.78
C GLN A 61 -31.88 19.98 -2.23
N VAL A 62 -31.44 18.78 -2.60
CA VAL A 62 -31.71 18.20 -3.92
C VAL A 62 -32.99 17.38 -3.84
N LYS A 63 -34.13 17.99 -4.16
CA LYS A 63 -35.44 17.34 -4.00
C LYS A 63 -35.79 16.33 -5.10
N PHE A 64 -35.25 16.44 -6.33
CA PHE A 64 -35.72 15.60 -7.46
C PHE A 64 -34.69 15.19 -8.54
N SER A 65 -33.41 15.54 -8.42
CA SER A 65 -32.42 15.16 -9.45
C SER A 65 -31.72 13.83 -9.12
N LYS A 66 -32.04 12.77 -9.87
CA LYS A 66 -31.30 11.49 -9.82
C LYS A 66 -29.82 11.67 -10.23
N SER A 67 -29.51 12.69 -11.03
CA SER A 67 -28.17 12.97 -11.61
C SER A 67 -27.30 13.94 -10.80
N ALA A 68 -27.76 14.45 -9.65
CA ALA A 68 -26.94 15.34 -8.84
C ALA A 68 -25.68 14.63 -8.31
N LEU A 69 -24.53 15.31 -8.42
CA LEU A 69 -23.24 14.83 -7.94
C LEU A 69 -23.28 14.52 -6.43
N ARG A 70 -22.79 13.34 -6.08
CA ARG A 70 -22.72 12.84 -4.70
C ARG A 70 -21.27 12.59 -4.29
N ARG A 71 -21.03 12.73 -2.99
CA ARG A 71 -19.77 12.41 -2.34
C ARG A 71 -19.99 11.40 -1.23
N LYS A 72 -19.06 10.45 -1.11
CA LYS A 72 -19.05 9.42 -0.07
C LYS A 72 -17.86 9.64 0.84
N CYS A 73 -18.10 9.63 2.14
CA CYS A 73 -17.02 9.74 3.11
C CYS A 73 -16.25 8.40 3.21
N ALA A 74 -14.94 8.40 3.00
CA ALA A 74 -14.11 7.20 3.10
C ALA A 74 -14.14 6.58 4.50
N ALA A 75 -14.19 7.42 5.54
CA ALA A 75 -13.99 7.05 6.93
C ALA A 75 -15.28 6.64 7.67
N CYS A 76 -16.42 7.26 7.38
CA CYS A 76 -17.71 6.92 8.01
C CYS A 76 -18.77 6.39 7.03
N LYS A 77 -18.49 6.38 5.72
CA LYS A 77 -19.35 5.84 4.64
C LYS A 77 -20.74 6.50 4.50
N ILE A 78 -20.93 7.70 5.04
CA ILE A 78 -22.11 8.50 4.69
C ILE A 78 -21.99 8.98 3.23
N VAL A 79 -23.14 9.21 2.59
CA VAL A 79 -23.23 9.76 1.24
C VAL A 79 -24.05 11.04 1.31
N VAL A 80 -23.56 12.12 0.71
CA VAL A 80 -24.28 13.41 0.62
C VAL A 80 -24.17 13.97 -0.79
N HIS A 81 -25.15 14.75 -1.22
CA HIS A 81 -24.98 15.57 -2.42
C HIS A 81 -23.98 16.70 -2.16
N ASN A 82 -23.29 17.18 -3.20
CA ASN A 82 -22.39 18.33 -3.06
C ASN A 82 -23.12 19.55 -2.47
N ALA A 83 -24.34 19.84 -2.92
CA ALA A 83 -25.17 20.93 -2.39
C ALA A 83 -25.56 20.72 -0.91
N CYS A 84 -25.57 19.47 -0.42
CA CYS A 84 -25.98 19.15 0.95
C CYS A 84 -24.83 19.20 1.96
N MET A 85 -23.60 19.51 1.54
CA MET A 85 -22.43 19.50 2.43
C MET A 85 -22.51 20.60 3.49
N GLU A 86 -22.92 21.82 3.12
CA GLU A 86 -23.13 22.91 4.08
C GLU A 86 -24.24 22.59 5.09
N GLN A 87 -25.30 21.92 4.65
CA GLN A 87 -26.39 21.52 5.55
C GLN A 87 -25.94 20.45 6.55
N LEU A 88 -25.04 19.55 6.15
CA LEU A 88 -24.40 18.58 7.05
C LEU A 88 -23.58 19.29 8.14
N GLU A 89 -22.89 20.38 7.79
CA GLU A 89 -22.13 21.20 8.74
C GLU A 89 -23.07 21.95 9.70
N LYS A 90 -24.21 22.46 9.23
CA LYS A 90 -25.22 23.13 10.06
C LYS A 90 -25.79 22.22 11.16
N ILE A 91 -25.99 20.93 10.87
CA ILE A 91 -26.40 19.94 11.87
C ILE A 91 -25.23 19.40 12.70
N ASN A 92 -24.02 19.94 12.50
CA ASN A 92 -22.77 19.57 13.18
C ASN A 92 -22.46 18.06 13.16
N PHE A 93 -22.83 17.36 12.07
CA PHE A 93 -22.51 15.95 11.92
C PHE A 93 -21.06 15.77 11.44
N ARG A 94 -20.14 15.68 12.41
CA ARG A 94 -18.72 15.47 12.16
C ARG A 94 -18.36 13.99 11.98
N CYS A 95 -17.31 13.71 11.22
CA CYS A 95 -16.77 12.35 11.05
C CYS A 95 -16.12 11.81 12.34
N LYS A 96 -15.70 10.55 12.29
CA LYS A 96 -14.97 9.89 13.39
C LYS A 96 -13.65 10.62 13.68
N PRO A 97 -13.36 11.00 14.94
CA PRO A 97 -12.12 11.69 15.28
C PRO A 97 -10.87 10.85 14.95
N THR A 98 -9.85 11.43 14.32
CA THR A 98 -8.63 10.68 13.91
C THR A 98 -7.41 10.99 14.78
N PHE A 99 -7.50 12.01 15.63
CA PHE A 99 -6.45 12.46 16.56
C PHE A 99 -7.09 13.17 17.77
N ARG A 100 -6.26 13.55 18.75
CA ARG A 100 -6.64 14.46 19.85
C ARG A 100 -5.80 15.72 19.86
N GLU A 101 -6.36 16.79 20.44
CA GLU A 101 -5.69 18.09 20.56
C GLU A 101 -4.66 18.10 21.69
N GLY A 102 -3.49 18.70 21.45
CA GLY A 102 -2.43 18.86 22.43
C GLY A 102 -2.83 19.80 23.57
N GLY A 103 -2.62 19.37 24.81
CA GLY A 103 -2.82 20.21 26.01
C GLY A 103 -4.14 20.01 26.74
N SER A 104 -5.07 19.19 26.22
CA SER A 104 -6.23 18.76 27.01
C SER A 104 -5.80 17.68 28.00
N ARG A 105 -5.84 18.00 29.30
CA ARG A 105 -5.62 17.04 30.40
C ARG A 105 -6.95 16.47 30.93
N SER A 106 -8.03 16.54 30.15
CA SER A 106 -9.32 16.02 30.60
C SER A 106 -9.30 14.48 30.64
N PRO A 107 -9.71 13.83 31.74
CA PRO A 107 -9.82 12.36 31.81
C PRO A 107 -10.75 11.77 30.75
N ARG A 108 -11.68 12.60 30.22
CA ARG A 108 -12.68 12.25 29.20
C ARG A 108 -12.10 12.01 27.79
N GLU A 109 -10.81 12.24 27.58
CA GLU A 109 -10.11 12.07 26.28
C GLU A 109 -9.12 10.89 26.25
N ASN A 110 -9.07 10.07 27.29
CA ASN A 110 -8.15 8.93 27.36
C ASN A 110 -8.67 7.67 26.66
N PHE A 111 -9.95 7.63 26.29
CA PHE A 111 -10.58 6.50 25.61
C PHE A 111 -11.21 6.93 24.29
N VAL A 112 -11.33 5.98 23.36
CA VAL A 112 -12.00 6.22 22.08
C VAL A 112 -13.51 6.18 22.31
N ARG A 113 -14.26 7.14 21.77
CA ARG A 113 -15.72 7.12 21.79
C ARG A 113 -16.28 6.47 20.53
N HIS A 114 -17.47 5.90 20.66
CA HIS A 114 -18.21 5.43 19.49
C HIS A 114 -18.54 6.61 18.55
N HIS A 115 -18.48 6.35 17.25
CA HIS A 115 -19.03 7.24 16.24
C HIS A 115 -20.23 6.56 15.59
N TRP A 116 -21.39 6.76 16.19
CA TRP A 116 -22.66 6.18 15.76
C TRP A 116 -23.17 6.86 14.49
N VAL A 117 -23.54 6.05 13.50
CA VAL A 117 -24.04 6.52 12.20
C VAL A 117 -25.37 5.83 11.89
N HIS A 118 -26.38 6.61 11.55
CA HIS A 118 -27.65 6.10 11.03
C HIS A 118 -27.47 5.48 9.65
N ARG A 119 -27.98 4.26 9.46
CA ARG A 119 -27.86 3.48 8.23
C ARG A 119 -29.24 3.07 7.71
N ARG A 120 -29.44 3.27 6.41
CA ARG A 120 -30.59 2.74 5.67
C ARG A 120 -30.34 1.34 5.11
N ARG A 121 -29.06 0.95 5.03
CA ARG A 121 -28.61 -0.40 4.66
C ARG A 121 -27.53 -0.83 5.64
N GLN A 122 -27.69 -2.01 6.23
CA GLN A 122 -26.73 -2.59 7.16
C GLN A 122 -26.70 -4.09 6.93
N GLU A 123 -25.49 -4.64 6.87
CA GLU A 123 -25.26 -6.08 6.80
C GLU A 123 -25.02 -6.64 8.19
N GLY A 124 -25.19 -7.96 8.34
CA GLY A 124 -25.01 -8.67 9.60
C GLY A 124 -26.23 -8.66 10.52
N LYS A 125 -25.97 -8.79 11.82
CA LYS A 125 -26.99 -8.96 12.87
C LYS A 125 -26.90 -7.83 13.89
N CYS A 126 -28.04 -7.46 14.46
CA CYS A 126 -28.11 -6.53 15.58
C CYS A 126 -27.45 -7.15 16.82
N LYS A 127 -26.54 -6.42 17.49
CA LYS A 127 -25.82 -6.93 18.66
C LYS A 127 -26.73 -7.22 19.85
N GLN A 128 -27.82 -6.45 20.02
CA GLN A 128 -28.72 -6.60 21.16
C GLN A 128 -29.69 -7.78 21.02
N CYS A 129 -30.30 -7.97 19.84
CA CYS A 129 -31.38 -8.94 19.65
C CYS A 129 -30.99 -10.14 18.77
N GLY A 130 -29.79 -10.14 18.18
CA GLY A 130 -29.29 -11.20 17.29
C GLY A 130 -29.99 -11.30 15.92
N LYS A 131 -31.06 -10.53 15.68
CA LYS A 131 -31.82 -10.57 14.43
C LYS A 131 -31.11 -9.78 13.33
N GLY A 132 -31.23 -10.27 12.09
CA GLY A 132 -30.73 -9.57 10.91
C GLY A 132 -31.41 -8.22 10.70
N PHE A 133 -30.74 -7.33 9.98
CA PHE A 133 -31.35 -6.09 9.52
C PHE A 133 -32.26 -6.41 8.33
N GLN A 134 -33.58 -6.35 8.53
CA GLN A 134 -34.54 -6.61 7.45
C GLN A 134 -34.36 -5.56 6.35
N GLN A 135 -33.76 -5.99 5.24
CA GLN A 135 -33.83 -5.26 3.98
C GLN A 135 -35.20 -5.56 3.40
N LYS A 136 -36.23 -4.77 3.74
CA LYS A 136 -37.51 -4.87 3.03
C LYS A 136 -37.17 -4.80 1.53
N PHE A 137 -37.54 -5.80 0.73
CA PHE A 137 -37.25 -5.91 -0.72
C PHE A 137 -37.83 -4.77 -1.57
N SER A 138 -38.37 -3.72 -0.95
CA SER A 138 -38.62 -2.46 -1.61
C SER A 138 -37.28 -1.77 -1.89
N PHE A 139 -36.89 -1.78 -3.16
CA PHE A 139 -35.78 -1.01 -3.73
C PHE A 139 -35.84 0.51 -3.40
N HIS A 140 -36.90 0.97 -2.71
CA HIS A 140 -37.18 2.34 -2.33
C HIS A 140 -37.42 2.53 -0.81
N SER A 141 -37.05 1.57 0.07
CA SER A 141 -37.18 1.80 1.51
C SER A 141 -36.24 2.92 1.99
N LYS A 142 -36.83 4.03 2.45
CA LYS A 142 -36.13 5.25 2.88
C LYS A 142 -35.81 5.29 4.38
N GLU A 143 -36.28 4.30 5.12
CA GLU A 143 -36.21 4.22 6.58
C GLU A 143 -34.78 3.92 7.07
N ILE A 144 -34.40 4.54 8.20
CA ILE A 144 -33.17 4.21 8.91
C ILE A 144 -33.42 2.90 9.66
N VAL A 145 -32.75 1.83 9.23
CA VAL A 145 -32.93 0.48 9.78
C VAL A 145 -31.95 0.16 10.91
N ALA A 146 -30.81 0.86 10.96
CA ALA A 146 -29.75 0.58 11.92
C ALA A 146 -28.99 1.83 12.38
N ILE A 147 -28.39 1.70 13.56
CA ILE A 147 -27.39 2.60 14.12
C ILE A 147 -26.09 1.80 14.23
N SER A 148 -25.03 2.19 13.52
CA SER A 148 -23.76 1.45 13.52
C SER A 148 -22.55 2.32 13.79
N CYS A 149 -21.60 1.80 14.58
CA CYS A 149 -20.37 2.50 14.94
C CYS A 149 -19.33 2.38 13.82
N SER A 150 -18.77 3.50 13.37
CA SER A 150 -17.71 3.48 12.34
C SER A 150 -16.35 2.99 12.83
N TRP A 151 -16.14 2.86 14.14
CA TRP A 151 -14.94 2.27 14.72
C TRP A 151 -15.11 0.76 14.89
N CYS A 152 -15.82 0.33 15.94
CA CYS A 152 -15.94 -1.09 16.30
C CYS A 152 -16.89 -1.92 15.44
N LYS A 153 -17.60 -1.30 14.49
CA LYS A 153 -18.56 -1.95 13.57
C LYS A 153 -19.76 -2.61 14.23
N LEU A 154 -19.96 -2.43 15.54
CA LEU A 154 -21.21 -2.80 16.20
C LEU A 154 -22.39 -2.10 15.53
N ALA A 155 -23.48 -2.83 15.37
CA ALA A 155 -24.70 -2.35 14.76
C ALA A 155 -25.91 -2.78 15.59
N PHE A 156 -26.87 -1.87 15.74
CA PHE A 156 -28.11 -2.07 16.46
C PHE A 156 -29.27 -1.68 15.56
N HIS A 157 -30.44 -2.29 15.72
CA HIS A 157 -31.64 -1.77 15.07
C HIS A 157 -31.93 -0.36 15.58
N ASN A 158 -32.47 0.48 14.70
CA ASN A 158 -32.92 1.82 15.06
C ASN A 158 -34.24 1.77 15.86
N LYS A 159 -34.18 1.16 17.05
CA LYS A 159 -35.28 0.98 17.99
C LYS A 159 -34.73 1.10 19.40
N VAL A 160 -35.47 1.76 20.29
CA VAL A 160 -35.08 1.95 21.70
C VAL A 160 -34.83 0.63 22.45
N THR A 161 -35.50 -0.46 22.05
CA THR A 161 -35.28 -1.81 22.61
C THR A 161 -33.96 -2.44 22.19
N CYS A 162 -33.32 -1.92 21.13
CA CYS A 162 -32.05 -2.41 20.60
C CYS A 162 -30.90 -1.44 20.85
N PHE A 163 -31.15 -0.14 20.85
CA PHE A 163 -30.13 0.89 21.05
C PHE A 163 -30.52 1.81 22.21
N MET A 164 -29.92 1.56 23.37
CA MET A 164 -30.11 2.32 24.60
C MET A 164 -29.09 3.45 24.74
N LEU A 165 -29.43 4.48 25.53
CA LEU A 165 -28.61 5.68 25.72
C LEU A 165 -27.21 5.38 26.29
N HIS A 166 -27.07 4.36 27.14
CA HIS A 166 -25.79 4.00 27.76
C HIS A 166 -24.71 3.60 26.73
N HIS A 167 -25.09 3.09 25.55
CA HIS A 167 -24.15 2.80 24.45
C HIS A 167 -23.49 4.06 23.85
N ILE A 168 -24.02 5.25 24.15
CA ILE A 168 -23.41 6.52 23.74
C ILE A 168 -22.25 6.88 24.68
N GLU A 169 -22.35 6.52 25.95
CA GLU A 169 -21.38 6.88 26.99
C GLU A 169 -20.25 5.86 27.12
N GLU A 170 -20.49 4.60 26.74
CA GLU A 170 -19.48 3.54 26.81
C GLU A 170 -18.25 3.82 25.91
N PRO A 171 -17.05 3.40 26.35
CA PRO A 171 -15.85 3.51 25.53
C PRO A 171 -15.88 2.49 24.38
N CYS A 172 -15.48 2.94 23.20
CA CYS A 172 -15.37 2.09 22.03
C CYS A 172 -14.18 1.16 22.12
N SER A 173 -14.43 -0.14 22.02
CA SER A 173 -13.40 -1.18 21.99
C SER A 173 -12.59 -1.26 20.69
N LEU A 174 -12.91 -0.43 19.68
CA LEU A 174 -12.38 -0.51 18.30
C LEU A 174 -12.69 -1.82 17.55
N GLY A 175 -13.40 -2.76 18.19
CA GLY A 175 -13.93 -3.98 17.57
C GLY A 175 -12.86 -5.03 17.27
N ALA A 176 -13.16 -5.93 16.33
CA ALA A 176 -12.34 -7.11 16.03
C ALA A 176 -10.91 -6.81 15.56
N HIS A 177 -10.64 -5.58 15.11
CA HIS A 177 -9.33 -5.16 14.59
C HIS A 177 -8.61 -4.17 15.52
N ALA A 178 -9.00 -4.12 16.80
CA ALA A 178 -8.44 -3.18 17.77
C ALA A 178 -6.91 -3.26 17.86
N ALA A 179 -6.32 -4.47 17.76
CA ALA A 179 -4.89 -4.69 17.86
C ALA A 179 -4.07 -4.00 16.75
N VAL A 180 -4.65 -3.84 15.55
CA VAL A 180 -3.99 -3.23 14.38
C VAL A 180 -4.40 -1.76 14.14
N ILE A 181 -5.38 -1.25 14.89
CA ILE A 181 -5.81 0.15 14.80
C ILE A 181 -4.96 1.02 15.72
N VAL A 182 -4.30 2.04 15.16
CA VAL A 182 -3.73 3.17 15.90
C VAL A 182 -4.90 4.03 16.41
N PRO A 183 -5.17 4.04 17.72
CA PRO A 183 -6.28 4.81 18.27
C PRO A 183 -6.06 6.31 18.08
N PRO A 184 -7.12 7.12 17.88
CA PRO A 184 -6.99 8.58 17.81
C PRO A 184 -6.40 9.20 19.09
N THR A 185 -6.49 8.50 20.22
CA THR A 185 -5.89 8.94 21.50
C THR A 185 -4.35 8.89 21.48
N TRP A 186 -3.74 8.11 20.59
CA TRP A 186 -2.28 8.04 20.42
C TRP A 186 -1.74 9.19 19.55
N ILE A 187 -2.57 9.71 18.64
CA ILE A 187 -2.16 10.75 17.68
C ILE A 187 -2.46 12.12 18.29
N ILE A 188 -1.42 12.89 18.60
CA ILE A 188 -1.55 14.19 19.25
C ILE A 188 -1.17 15.29 18.27
N LYS A 189 -2.12 16.18 17.98
CA LYS A 189 -1.83 17.44 17.29
C LYS A 189 -1.15 18.41 18.26
N VAL A 190 0.06 18.84 17.95
CA VAL A 190 0.82 19.74 18.82
C VAL A 190 0.33 21.17 18.63
N LYS A 191 0.00 21.87 19.73
CA LYS A 191 -0.28 23.31 19.68
C LYS A 191 1.03 24.08 19.59
N LYS A 192 1.09 25.09 18.71
CA LYS A 192 2.20 26.04 18.68
C LYS A 192 2.40 26.65 20.08
N PRO A 193 3.64 26.77 20.59
CA PRO A 193 3.91 27.74 21.63
C PRO A 193 3.58 29.11 21.05
N GLN A 194 2.58 29.80 21.58
CA GLN A 194 2.45 31.22 21.27
C GLN A 194 3.66 31.92 21.86
N ASN A 195 4.56 32.41 21.00
CA ASN A 195 5.49 33.45 21.40
C ASN A 195 4.65 34.69 21.71
N SER A 196 4.37 34.91 22.99
CA SER A 196 3.77 36.15 23.47
C SER A 196 4.76 37.29 23.23
N LEU A 197 4.63 37.97 22.09
CA LEU A 197 5.17 39.31 21.90
C LEU A 197 4.31 40.27 22.74
N LYS A 198 4.88 40.74 23.86
CA LYS A 198 4.71 42.07 24.50
C LYS A 198 5.57 42.10 25.77
N THR A 199 6.81 42.59 25.65
CA THR A 199 7.29 43.94 26.04
C THR A 199 7.58 44.14 27.54
N SER A 200 8.89 44.07 27.84
CA SER A 200 9.72 44.95 28.67
C SER A 200 9.27 45.49 30.04
N THR A 201 10.27 45.45 30.93
CA THR A 201 10.51 46.27 32.14
C THR A 201 9.86 45.83 33.46
N ARG A 202 10.58 44.96 34.18
CA ARG A 202 10.88 45.23 35.59
C ARG A 202 12.19 44.56 35.99
N ARG A 203 13.24 45.37 36.11
CA ARG A 203 14.47 45.02 36.84
C ARG A 203 14.06 44.58 38.25
N LYS A 204 14.32 43.31 38.61
CA LYS A 204 14.58 42.91 39.99
C LYS A 204 15.81 41.99 40.03
N LYS A 205 16.87 42.56 40.58
CA LYS A 205 18.12 41.94 40.99
C LYS A 205 17.81 41.00 42.17
N ARG A 206 18.20 39.71 42.11
CA ARG A 206 18.68 38.92 43.27
C ARG A 206 19.17 37.52 42.87
N THR A 207 20.49 37.37 43.00
CA THR A 207 21.27 36.26 43.59
C THR A 207 20.80 34.80 43.41
N SER A 208 21.66 34.06 42.72
CA SER A 208 21.84 32.61 42.64
C SER A 208 21.29 31.76 43.78
N PHE A 209 20.62 30.66 43.42
CA PHE A 209 21.01 29.30 43.86
C PHE A 209 20.70 28.28 42.76
N LYS A 210 21.74 27.54 42.36
CA LYS A 210 21.72 26.41 41.43
C LYS A 210 20.76 25.32 41.96
N ARG A 211 19.77 24.94 41.15
CA ARG A 211 19.32 23.54 41.04
C ARG A 211 19.23 23.19 39.55
N LYS A 212 20.26 22.49 39.04
CA LYS A 212 20.20 21.81 37.74
C LYS A 212 19.19 20.67 37.87
N ALA A 213 17.92 20.93 37.55
CA ALA A 213 17.01 19.87 37.14
C ALA A 213 17.35 19.57 35.66
N SER A 214 17.96 18.42 35.41
CA SER A 214 18.24 17.90 34.07
C SER A 214 16.92 17.63 33.35
N LYS A 215 16.39 18.65 32.68
CA LYS A 215 15.31 18.50 31.71
C LYS A 215 15.93 17.92 30.43
N ARG A 216 16.25 16.62 30.43
CA ARG A 216 16.48 15.84 29.21
C ARG A 216 15.12 15.70 28.50
N GLY A 217 14.68 16.77 27.84
CA GLY A 217 13.45 16.82 27.06
C GLY A 217 13.75 16.70 25.58
N ASN A 218 13.73 15.46 25.07
CA ASN A 218 13.51 15.04 23.68
C ASN A 218 13.56 16.16 22.61
N GLU A 219 14.75 16.46 22.10
CA GLU A 219 14.97 17.45 21.03
C GLU A 219 14.34 17.06 19.68
N ASP A 220 14.03 15.78 19.45
CA ASP A 220 13.52 15.25 18.17
C ASP A 220 12.16 15.79 17.69
N ASN A 221 11.38 16.47 18.56
CA ASN A 221 9.99 16.85 18.26
C ASN A 221 9.79 18.35 17.98
N LYS A 222 10.86 19.15 17.87
CA LYS A 222 10.72 20.59 17.58
C LYS A 222 10.27 20.78 16.12
N GLY A 223 9.00 21.10 15.91
CA GLY A 223 8.45 21.58 14.63
C GLY A 223 7.45 20.66 13.93
N ARG A 224 7.25 19.41 14.40
CA ARG A 224 6.25 18.52 13.78
C ARG A 224 4.83 18.84 14.29
N PRO A 225 3.83 19.01 13.41
CA PRO A 225 2.44 19.31 13.79
C PRO A 225 1.76 18.15 14.52
N PHE A 226 2.28 16.93 14.40
CA PHE A 226 1.76 15.73 15.05
C PHE A 226 2.86 14.93 15.76
N VAL A 227 2.48 14.29 16.87
CA VAL A 227 3.32 13.35 17.62
C VAL A 227 2.51 12.11 17.95
N ILE A 228 3.08 10.94 17.73
CA ILE A 228 2.48 9.66 18.13
C ILE A 228 2.98 9.29 19.53
N LYS A 229 2.06 9.12 20.48
CA LYS A 229 2.32 8.64 21.83
C LYS A 229 1.62 7.29 22.05
N PRO A 230 2.28 6.17 21.70
CA PRO A 230 1.70 4.86 21.86
C PRO A 230 1.56 4.49 23.34
N ILE A 231 0.62 3.60 23.63
CA ILE A 231 0.51 2.91 24.92
C ILE A 231 1.05 1.50 24.71
N SER A 232 2.13 1.16 25.40
CA SER A 232 2.76 -0.16 25.25
C SER A 232 1.80 -1.26 25.67
N SER A 233 1.55 -2.19 24.76
CA SER A 233 0.80 -3.42 25.02
C SER A 233 1.35 -4.52 24.12
N PRO A 234 1.69 -5.70 24.67
CA PRO A 234 2.22 -6.82 23.87
C PRO A 234 1.17 -7.40 22.91
N LEU A 235 -0.11 -7.17 23.18
CA LEU A 235 -1.22 -7.63 22.34
C LEU A 235 -1.46 -6.73 21.13
N MET A 236 -0.94 -5.50 21.15
CA MET A 236 -1.09 -4.58 20.04
C MET A 236 -0.01 -4.80 18.98
N LYS A 237 -0.45 -4.80 17.72
CA LYS A 237 0.38 -4.89 16.52
C LYS A 237 -0.05 -3.79 15.55
N PRO A 238 0.17 -2.49 15.89
CA PRO A 238 -0.33 -1.37 15.10
C PRO A 238 0.13 -1.48 13.64
N LEU A 239 -0.76 -1.16 12.70
CA LEU A 239 -0.51 -1.35 11.27
C LEU A 239 -0.45 -0.02 10.52
N LEU A 240 0.62 0.18 9.75
CA LEU A 240 0.63 1.17 8.66
C LEU A 240 0.29 0.50 7.34
N VAL A 241 -0.57 1.13 6.56
CA VAL A 241 -0.94 0.66 5.23
C VAL A 241 -0.47 1.66 4.19
N PHE A 242 0.42 1.25 3.32
CA PHE A 242 0.87 2.05 2.17
C PHE A 242 0.22 1.50 0.91
N VAL A 243 -0.50 2.35 0.19
CA VAL A 243 -1.24 1.94 -1.01
C VAL A 243 -0.73 2.72 -2.21
N ASN A 244 -0.40 2.01 -3.29
CA ASN A 244 -0.20 2.61 -4.60
C ASN A 244 -1.54 2.59 -5.37
N PRO A 245 -2.25 3.73 -5.51
CA PRO A 245 -3.60 3.73 -6.08
C PRO A 245 -3.66 3.30 -7.54
N LYS A 246 -2.57 3.53 -8.30
CA LYS A 246 -2.46 3.19 -9.73
C LYS A 246 -2.31 1.68 -9.97
N SER A 247 -1.95 0.91 -8.93
CA SER A 247 -1.76 -0.54 -9.06
C SER A 247 -3.07 -1.30 -9.28
N GLY A 248 -3.00 -2.38 -10.07
CA GLY A 248 -4.09 -3.35 -10.25
C GLY A 248 -5.26 -2.86 -11.11
N GLY A 249 -5.05 -1.87 -11.99
CA GLY A 249 -6.13 -1.29 -12.78
C GLY A 249 -7.11 -0.49 -11.91
N ASN A 250 -6.58 0.44 -11.11
CA ASN A 250 -7.30 1.28 -10.15
C ASN A 250 -7.92 0.54 -8.96
N GLN A 251 -7.61 -0.74 -8.75
CA GLN A 251 -7.96 -1.46 -7.52
C GLN A 251 -7.34 -0.81 -6.28
N GLY A 252 -6.15 -0.21 -6.41
CA GLY A 252 -5.49 0.51 -5.31
C GLY A 252 -6.38 1.60 -4.70
N THR A 253 -7.07 2.40 -5.52
CA THR A 253 -8.01 3.41 -5.03
C THR A 253 -9.14 2.80 -4.20
N LYS A 254 -9.75 1.70 -4.66
CA LYS A 254 -10.81 0.99 -3.90
C LYS A 254 -10.28 0.46 -2.57
N VAL A 255 -9.10 -0.15 -2.59
CA VAL A 255 -8.42 -0.68 -1.40
C VAL A 255 -8.11 0.41 -0.37
N LEU A 256 -7.57 1.54 -0.81
CA LEU A 256 -7.31 2.72 0.03
C LEU A 256 -8.57 3.14 0.79
N GLN A 257 -9.70 3.27 0.09
CA GLN A 257 -11.00 3.65 0.66
C GLN A 257 -11.58 2.60 1.61
N MET A 258 -11.26 1.32 1.41
CA MET A 258 -11.68 0.25 2.30
C MET A 258 -10.86 0.28 3.59
N PHE A 259 -9.54 0.47 3.51
CA PHE A 259 -8.70 0.60 4.70
C PHE A 259 -9.06 1.83 5.54
N MET A 260 -9.30 3.00 4.94
CA MET A 260 -9.75 4.19 5.68
C MET A 260 -11.06 4.00 6.45
N TRP A 261 -11.92 3.07 6.00
CA TRP A 261 -13.14 2.70 6.71
C TRP A 261 -12.86 1.83 7.93
N TYR A 262 -12.06 0.77 7.78
CA TYR A 262 -11.77 -0.19 8.85
C TYR A 262 -10.77 0.34 9.88
N LEU A 263 -9.81 1.15 9.43
CA LEU A 263 -8.69 1.63 10.21
C LEU A 263 -8.86 3.10 10.60
N ASN A 264 -7.91 3.62 11.38
CA ASN A 264 -7.74 5.06 11.51
C ASN A 264 -7.23 5.60 10.16
N PRO A 265 -7.92 6.55 9.50
CA PRO A 265 -7.44 7.10 8.23
C PRO A 265 -5.98 7.59 8.28
N ARG A 266 -5.50 8.05 9.45
CA ARG A 266 -4.12 8.51 9.68
C ARG A 266 -3.05 7.40 9.71
N GLN A 267 -3.43 6.14 9.53
CA GLN A 267 -2.48 5.03 9.35
C GLN A 267 -2.54 4.44 7.93
N VAL A 268 -3.28 5.08 7.01
CA VAL A 268 -3.46 4.65 5.62
C VAL A 268 -2.90 5.75 4.72
N PHE A 269 -1.84 5.43 3.98
CA PHE A 269 -1.06 6.37 3.19
C PHE A 269 -1.17 6.07 1.70
N ASP A 270 -1.35 7.14 0.92
CA ASP A 270 -1.36 7.12 -0.53
C ASP A 270 0.05 7.41 -1.04
N LEU A 271 0.71 6.39 -1.59
CA LEU A 271 2.09 6.47 -2.11
C LEU A 271 2.23 7.36 -3.36
N SER A 272 1.12 7.73 -4.01
CA SER A 272 1.16 8.66 -5.14
C SER A 272 1.19 10.13 -4.72
N GLN A 273 0.83 10.42 -3.46
CA GLN A 273 0.84 11.78 -2.90
C GLN A 273 2.10 12.01 -2.07
N GLU A 274 2.41 11.07 -1.17
CA GLU A 274 3.54 11.17 -0.24
C GLU A 274 4.30 9.83 -0.22
N GLY A 275 5.63 9.88 -0.23
CA GLY A 275 6.46 8.69 -0.07
C GLY A 275 6.37 8.11 1.36
N PRO A 276 6.87 6.88 1.59
CA PRO A 276 6.68 6.21 2.87
C PRO A 276 7.55 6.79 4.01
N ARG A 277 8.58 7.59 3.70
CA ARG A 277 9.59 8.09 4.65
C ARG A 277 8.96 8.86 5.82
N ASP A 278 8.21 9.91 5.54
CA ASP A 278 7.66 10.79 6.60
C ASP A 278 6.70 10.04 7.53
N ALA A 279 5.90 9.13 6.96
CA ALA A 279 5.01 8.26 7.71
C ALA A 279 5.80 7.30 8.63
N LEU A 280 6.79 6.59 8.09
CA LEU A 280 7.63 5.69 8.88
C LEU A 280 8.35 6.43 10.01
N GLU A 281 8.81 7.65 9.73
CA GLU A 281 9.53 8.47 10.67
C GLU A 281 8.63 9.09 11.76
N LEU A 282 7.36 9.37 11.43
CA LEU A 282 6.34 9.78 12.40
C LEU A 282 5.97 8.63 13.36
N TYR A 283 5.94 7.40 12.87
CA TYR A 283 5.54 6.22 13.62
C TYR A 283 6.71 5.41 14.20
N ARG A 284 7.96 5.87 14.05
CA ARG A 284 9.18 5.14 14.45
C ARG A 284 9.24 4.68 15.90
N LYS A 285 8.53 5.35 16.82
CA LYS A 285 8.50 5.04 18.26
C LYS A 285 7.34 4.08 18.64
N VAL A 286 6.56 3.61 17.66
CA VAL A 286 5.43 2.70 17.91
C VAL A 286 5.93 1.26 18.07
N PRO A 287 5.66 0.60 19.21
CA PRO A 287 6.09 -0.78 19.44
C PRO A 287 5.29 -1.77 18.58
N ASN A 288 5.90 -2.90 18.23
CA ASN A 288 5.28 -3.99 17.45
C ASN A 288 4.62 -3.53 16.13
N LEU A 289 5.15 -2.45 15.53
CA LEU A 289 4.64 -1.88 14.29
C LEU A 289 4.74 -2.91 13.16
N ARG A 290 3.66 -3.08 12.41
CA ARG A 290 3.64 -3.84 11.14
C ARG A 290 3.35 -2.90 9.97
N ILE A 291 3.78 -3.29 8.79
CA ILE A 291 3.54 -2.55 7.55
C ILE A 291 2.80 -3.46 6.57
N LEU A 292 1.81 -2.90 5.86
CA LEU A 292 1.18 -3.54 4.71
C LEU A 292 1.44 -2.71 3.46
N ALA A 293 2.18 -3.28 2.52
CA ALA A 293 2.45 -2.71 1.21
C ALA A 293 1.39 -3.20 0.20
N CYS A 294 0.52 -2.31 -0.28
CA CYS A 294 -0.48 -2.59 -1.30
C CYS A 294 -0.01 -2.10 -2.67
N GLY A 295 0.54 -2.99 -3.48
CA GLY A 295 1.17 -2.65 -4.76
C GLY A 295 1.71 -3.88 -5.49
N GLY A 296 2.59 -3.67 -6.46
CA GLY A 296 3.44 -4.71 -7.03
C GLY A 296 4.77 -4.86 -6.28
N ASP A 297 5.66 -5.71 -6.79
CA ASP A 297 6.95 -6.00 -6.16
C ASP A 297 7.81 -4.72 -5.98
N GLY A 298 7.83 -3.81 -6.96
CA GLY A 298 8.53 -2.52 -6.84
C GLY A 298 8.01 -1.61 -5.72
N THR A 299 6.71 -1.70 -5.36
CA THR A 299 6.17 -0.96 -4.19
C THR A 299 6.73 -1.51 -2.88
N VAL A 300 6.92 -2.83 -2.79
CA VAL A 300 7.54 -3.47 -1.63
C VAL A 300 9.02 -3.10 -1.55
N GLY A 301 9.75 -3.18 -2.66
CA GLY A 301 11.17 -2.80 -2.75
C GLY A 301 11.43 -1.34 -2.35
N TRP A 302 10.55 -0.41 -2.73
CA TRP A 302 10.64 0.99 -2.32
C TRP A 302 10.52 1.15 -0.80
N ILE A 303 9.53 0.50 -0.17
CA ILE A 303 9.34 0.56 1.28
C ILE A 303 10.55 -0.05 2.02
N LEU A 304 11.05 -1.20 1.56
CA LEU A 304 12.24 -1.84 2.13
C LEU A 304 13.49 -0.95 2.05
N SER A 305 13.66 -0.23 0.94
CA SER A 305 14.77 0.71 0.77
C SER A 305 14.71 1.87 1.78
N ILE A 306 13.52 2.42 2.01
CA ILE A 306 13.34 3.47 3.02
C ILE A 306 13.52 2.93 4.45
N LEU A 307 13.14 1.69 4.72
CA LEU A 307 13.40 1.05 6.02
C LEU A 307 14.91 0.88 6.28
N ASP A 308 15.71 0.54 5.26
CA ASP A 308 17.17 0.50 5.37
C ASP A 308 17.75 1.88 5.72
N GLU A 309 17.26 2.94 5.08
CA GLU A 309 17.73 4.31 5.34
C GLU A 309 17.40 4.78 6.75
N LEU A 310 16.19 4.44 7.24
CA LEU A 310 15.72 4.89 8.55
C LEU A 310 16.26 4.07 9.72
N GLN A 311 16.74 2.85 9.46
CA GLN A 311 17.32 1.93 10.45
C GLN A 311 16.44 1.80 11.71
N LEU A 312 15.15 1.54 11.51
CA LEU A 312 14.19 1.40 12.61
C LEU A 312 14.56 0.20 13.49
N SER A 313 14.44 0.35 14.81
CA SER A 313 14.79 -0.69 15.78
C SER A 313 13.65 -0.93 16.78
N PRO A 314 13.05 -2.14 16.82
CA PRO A 314 13.27 -3.25 15.87
C PRO A 314 12.72 -2.91 14.46
N PRO A 315 13.26 -3.51 13.38
CA PRO A 315 12.76 -3.28 12.03
C PRO A 315 11.36 -3.88 11.86
N PRO A 316 10.35 -3.08 11.46
CA PRO A 316 8.97 -3.54 11.35
C PRO A 316 8.80 -4.54 10.20
N PRO A 317 8.09 -5.67 10.40
CA PRO A 317 7.86 -6.63 9.33
C PRO A 317 6.88 -6.10 8.28
N VAL A 318 7.14 -6.44 7.01
CA VAL A 318 6.35 -5.99 5.86
C VAL A 318 5.48 -7.13 5.31
N ALA A 319 4.16 -6.92 5.27
CA ALA A 319 3.18 -7.74 4.58
C ALA A 319 2.91 -7.19 3.17
N VAL A 320 2.45 -8.04 2.26
CA VAL A 320 2.19 -7.66 0.86
C VAL A 320 0.72 -7.90 0.50
N LEU A 321 0.04 -6.88 -0.01
CA LEU A 321 -1.23 -7.05 -0.73
C LEU A 321 -0.97 -6.94 -2.24
N PRO A 322 -1.04 -8.06 -2.99
CA PRO A 322 -0.59 -8.12 -4.38
C PRO A 322 -1.54 -7.40 -5.34
N LEU A 323 -1.25 -6.14 -5.66
CA LEU A 323 -2.00 -5.35 -6.64
C LEU A 323 -1.31 -5.31 -8.03
N GLY A 324 -0.04 -5.72 -8.14
CA GLY A 324 0.70 -5.73 -9.40
C GLY A 324 0.27 -6.82 -10.39
N THR A 325 1.01 -6.94 -11.50
CA THR A 325 0.80 -7.98 -12.53
C THR A 325 1.59 -9.26 -12.23
N GLY A 326 2.88 -9.10 -11.89
CA GLY A 326 3.84 -10.14 -11.50
C GLY A 326 3.47 -10.68 -10.13
N ASN A 327 3.87 -10.01 -9.05
CA ASN A 327 3.62 -10.35 -7.64
C ASN A 327 4.33 -11.63 -7.18
N ASP A 328 5.55 -11.84 -7.63
CA ASP A 328 6.30 -13.07 -7.35
C ASP A 328 6.70 -13.15 -5.88
N LEU A 329 7.07 -12.03 -5.25
CA LEU A 329 7.33 -11.97 -3.81
C LEU A 329 6.09 -12.33 -2.98
N ALA A 330 4.93 -11.80 -3.38
CA ALA A 330 3.66 -12.11 -2.71
C ALA A 330 3.29 -13.60 -2.82
N ARG A 331 3.59 -14.26 -3.95
CA ARG A 331 3.40 -15.71 -4.10
C ARG A 331 4.33 -16.49 -3.18
N THR A 332 5.60 -16.11 -3.10
CA THR A 332 6.58 -16.72 -2.18
C THR A 332 6.12 -16.63 -0.73
N LEU A 333 5.54 -15.49 -0.35
CA LEU A 333 5.03 -15.24 1.01
C LEU A 333 3.58 -15.71 1.24
N ASN A 334 3.02 -16.53 0.33
CA ASN A 334 1.65 -17.07 0.37
C ASN A 334 0.50 -16.05 0.33
N TRP A 335 0.75 -14.79 -0.03
CA TRP A 335 -0.28 -13.77 -0.22
C TRP A 335 -1.05 -13.90 -1.55
N GLY A 336 -0.52 -14.70 -2.47
CA GLY A 336 -1.15 -15.05 -3.74
C GLY A 336 -0.71 -14.17 -4.91
N GLY A 337 -1.22 -14.47 -6.10
CA GLY A 337 -0.77 -13.82 -7.34
C GLY A 337 -1.48 -12.51 -7.68
N GLY A 338 -2.49 -12.12 -6.91
CA GLY A 338 -3.25 -10.91 -7.14
C GLY A 338 -4.44 -10.79 -6.20
N TYR A 339 -4.81 -9.56 -5.86
CA TYR A 339 -6.03 -9.27 -5.12
C TYR A 339 -7.27 -9.56 -5.98
N THR A 340 -8.27 -10.18 -5.36
CA THR A 340 -9.54 -10.61 -5.96
C THR A 340 -10.71 -10.23 -5.05
N ASP A 341 -10.72 -8.99 -4.55
CA ASP A 341 -11.79 -8.46 -3.68
C ASP A 341 -12.04 -9.26 -2.38
N GLU A 342 -11.00 -9.92 -1.85
CA GLU A 342 -11.04 -10.56 -0.52
C GLU A 342 -11.45 -9.53 0.56
N PRO A 343 -12.35 -9.86 1.50
CA PRO A 343 -12.75 -8.90 2.53
C PRO A 343 -11.55 -8.34 3.31
N VAL A 344 -11.44 -7.01 3.40
CA VAL A 344 -10.35 -6.33 4.13
C VAL A 344 -10.23 -6.80 5.58
N SER A 345 -11.34 -7.16 6.23
CA SER A 345 -11.31 -7.74 7.57
C SER A 345 -10.43 -9.00 7.64
N LYS A 346 -10.53 -9.89 6.64
CA LYS A 346 -9.70 -11.10 6.55
C LYS A 346 -8.23 -10.78 6.28
N ILE A 347 -7.95 -9.77 5.45
CA ILE A 347 -6.59 -9.28 5.22
C ILE A 347 -5.97 -8.77 6.52
N LEU A 348 -6.70 -7.96 7.29
CA LEU A 348 -6.22 -7.46 8.59
C LEU A 348 -5.89 -8.59 9.57
N CYS A 349 -6.75 -9.62 9.66
CA CYS A 349 -6.45 -10.81 10.47
C CYS A 349 -5.17 -11.53 9.99
N HIS A 350 -4.98 -11.68 8.68
CA HIS A 350 -3.76 -12.29 8.15
C HIS A 350 -2.50 -11.46 8.42
N VAL A 351 -2.61 -10.13 8.37
CA VAL A 351 -1.50 -9.24 8.73
C VAL A 351 -1.21 -9.29 10.23
N GLU A 352 -2.21 -9.49 11.07
CA GLU A 352 -2.05 -9.61 12.52
C GLU A 352 -1.44 -10.97 12.94
N ASP A 353 -1.98 -12.06 12.40
CA ASP A 353 -1.62 -13.44 12.74
C ASP A 353 -0.41 -13.97 11.95
N GLY A 354 -0.02 -13.30 10.87
CA GLY A 354 1.04 -13.75 9.98
C GLY A 354 2.37 -13.94 10.70
N THR A 355 3.08 -15.01 10.30
CA THR A 355 4.41 -15.37 10.81
C THR A 355 5.45 -14.42 10.21
N ILE A 356 6.47 -14.09 11.01
CA ILE A 356 7.59 -13.28 10.52
C ILE A 356 8.63 -14.24 9.96
N VAL A 357 9.04 -14.00 8.72
CA VAL A 357 10.11 -14.73 8.02
C VAL A 357 11.18 -13.74 7.57
N GLN A 358 12.40 -14.20 7.36
CA GLN A 358 13.46 -13.38 6.79
C GLN A 358 13.38 -13.40 5.26
N LEU A 359 13.85 -12.33 4.64
CA LEU A 359 14.07 -12.23 3.20
C LEU A 359 15.47 -11.68 2.99
N ASP A 360 16.34 -12.48 2.41
CA ASP A 360 17.66 -12.05 1.96
C ASP A 360 17.53 -10.96 0.90
N ARG A 361 18.43 -10.00 0.93
CA ARG A 361 18.48 -8.89 -0.04
C ARG A 361 19.91 -8.73 -0.50
N TRP A 362 20.09 -8.34 -1.76
CA TRP A 362 21.36 -8.47 -2.45
C TRP A 362 21.80 -7.13 -3.05
N ASN A 363 23.04 -6.75 -2.82
CA ASN A 363 23.65 -5.56 -3.41
C ASN A 363 24.08 -5.85 -4.85
N LEU A 364 23.95 -4.84 -5.71
CA LEU A 364 24.50 -4.79 -7.06
C LEU A 364 25.48 -3.61 -7.13
N GLN A 365 26.76 -3.93 -7.22
CA GLN A 365 27.81 -2.93 -7.44
C GLN A 365 28.21 -2.98 -8.91
N VAL A 366 28.11 -1.84 -9.60
CA VAL A 366 28.38 -1.71 -11.03
C VAL A 366 29.58 -0.81 -11.22
N GLU A 367 30.59 -1.35 -11.88
CA GLU A 367 31.80 -0.68 -12.30
C GLU A 367 31.96 -0.85 -13.82
N ARG A 368 32.74 0.03 -14.45
CA ARG A 368 33.09 -0.14 -15.86
C ARG A 368 33.87 -1.43 -16.04
N ASN A 369 33.68 -2.13 -17.16
CA ASN A 369 34.53 -3.26 -17.50
C ASN A 369 36.00 -2.82 -17.63
N PRO A 370 36.93 -3.31 -16.77
CA PRO A 370 38.35 -2.94 -16.82
C PRO A 370 39.10 -3.51 -18.04
N ASP A 371 38.54 -4.52 -18.71
CA ASP A 371 39.16 -5.17 -19.88
C ASP A 371 38.99 -4.34 -21.18
N LEU A 372 38.16 -3.28 -21.16
CA LEU A 372 37.84 -2.48 -22.34
C LEU A 372 38.47 -1.08 -22.33
N PRO A 373 38.98 -0.56 -23.47
CA PRO A 373 39.62 0.75 -23.56
C PRO A 373 38.68 1.91 -23.22
N GLN A 374 39.20 3.01 -22.66
CA GLN A 374 38.41 4.14 -22.16
C GLN A 374 37.55 4.84 -23.23
N ASP A 375 38.00 4.82 -24.47
CA ASP A 375 37.50 5.63 -25.60
C ASP A 375 36.47 4.93 -26.50
N GLU A 376 36.09 3.69 -26.20
CA GLU A 376 34.97 3.05 -26.92
C GLU A 376 33.65 3.75 -26.57
N LEU A 377 32.86 4.13 -27.59
CA LEU A 377 31.50 4.63 -27.44
C LEU A 377 30.62 3.54 -26.82
N GLU A 378 30.48 3.58 -25.50
CA GLU A 378 29.59 2.71 -24.75
C GLU A 378 28.13 3.09 -25.02
N ASP A 379 27.45 2.32 -25.87
CA ASP A 379 26.00 2.39 -26.00
C ASP A 379 25.33 1.78 -24.76
N GLY A 380 24.43 2.53 -24.11
CA GLY A 380 23.67 2.08 -22.94
C GLY A 380 23.92 2.86 -21.65
N ALA A 381 23.17 2.49 -20.61
CA ALA A 381 23.26 3.08 -19.28
C ALA A 381 24.55 2.68 -18.57
N ARG A 382 25.11 3.59 -17.78
CA ARG A 382 26.30 3.35 -16.93
C ARG A 382 25.98 2.79 -15.56
N LYS A 383 24.70 2.71 -15.20
CA LYS A 383 24.22 2.23 -13.91
C LYS A 383 22.95 1.42 -14.11
N LEU A 384 22.76 0.44 -13.24
CA LEU A 384 21.48 -0.28 -13.12
C LEU A 384 20.41 0.62 -12.49
N PRO A 385 19.11 0.37 -12.76
CA PRO A 385 18.01 1.16 -12.22
C PRO A 385 17.90 1.03 -10.69
N LEU A 386 18.34 -0.12 -10.14
CA LEU A 386 18.36 -0.41 -8.72
C LEU A 386 19.74 -0.97 -8.34
N SER A 387 20.24 -0.56 -7.18
CA SER A 387 21.48 -1.10 -6.58
C SER A 387 21.23 -2.25 -5.60
N VAL A 388 19.97 -2.62 -5.38
CA VAL A 388 19.55 -3.72 -4.50
C VAL A 388 18.39 -4.44 -5.15
N PHE A 389 18.38 -5.77 -5.10
CA PHE A 389 17.22 -6.58 -5.46
C PHE A 389 16.76 -7.47 -4.30
N ASN A 390 15.47 -7.78 -4.35
CA ASN A 390 14.75 -8.56 -3.36
C ASN A 390 14.21 -9.85 -3.97
N ASN A 391 13.99 -9.90 -5.28
CA ASN A 391 13.44 -11.06 -5.96
C ASN A 391 14.49 -11.70 -6.85
N TYR A 392 14.98 -10.95 -7.85
CA TYR A 392 15.91 -11.47 -8.84
C TYR A 392 16.56 -10.38 -9.69
N PHE A 393 17.73 -10.72 -10.22
CA PHE A 393 18.46 -9.96 -11.23
C PHE A 393 18.68 -10.87 -12.45
N SER A 394 18.52 -10.35 -13.66
CA SER A 394 18.78 -11.14 -14.87
C SER A 394 19.28 -10.33 -16.04
N LEU A 395 19.88 -11.04 -17.00
CA LEU A 395 20.41 -10.50 -18.23
C LEU A 395 20.08 -11.39 -19.42
N GLY A 396 19.91 -10.75 -20.57
CA GLY A 396 19.62 -11.43 -21.83
C GLY A 396 18.16 -11.32 -22.23
N PHE A 397 17.60 -12.42 -22.73
CA PHE A 397 16.30 -12.42 -23.40
C PHE A 397 15.14 -11.94 -22.52
N ASP A 398 15.06 -12.39 -21.27
CA ASP A 398 13.96 -11.99 -20.38
C ASP A 398 14.00 -10.50 -20.04
N ALA A 399 15.18 -9.95 -19.80
CA ALA A 399 15.42 -8.54 -19.59
C ALA A 399 15.12 -7.72 -20.84
N HIS A 400 15.39 -8.27 -22.04
CA HIS A 400 15.05 -7.63 -23.30
C HIS A 400 13.53 -7.46 -23.46
N VAL A 401 12.76 -8.53 -23.24
CA VAL A 401 11.28 -8.48 -23.27
C VAL A 401 10.74 -7.53 -22.20
N THR A 402 11.37 -7.52 -21.02
CA THR A 402 11.01 -6.60 -19.93
C THR A 402 11.27 -5.13 -20.33
N LEU A 403 12.37 -4.86 -21.01
CA LEU A 403 12.71 -3.53 -21.54
C LEU A 403 11.70 -3.06 -22.58
N GLU A 404 11.36 -3.91 -23.55
CA GLU A 404 10.37 -3.59 -24.59
C GLU A 404 8.98 -3.32 -23.97
N PHE A 405 8.59 -4.12 -22.98
CA PHE A 405 7.36 -3.88 -22.21
C PHE A 405 7.39 -2.52 -21.50
N HIS A 406 8.51 -2.17 -20.87
CA HIS A 406 8.67 -0.92 -20.15
C HIS A 406 8.56 0.29 -21.09
N GLU A 407 9.32 0.30 -22.18
CA GLU A 407 9.30 1.35 -23.20
C GLU A 407 7.90 1.50 -23.82
N SER A 408 7.25 0.37 -24.13
CA SER A 408 5.86 0.36 -24.64
C SER A 408 4.86 0.94 -23.64
N ARG A 409 5.05 0.64 -22.35
CA ARG A 409 4.19 1.13 -21.25
C ARG A 409 4.38 2.61 -21.02
N GLU A 410 5.61 3.12 -21.07
CA GLU A 410 5.90 4.54 -20.96
C GLU A 410 5.33 5.32 -22.14
N ALA A 411 5.44 4.77 -23.35
CA ALA A 411 4.88 5.39 -24.56
C ALA A 411 3.34 5.38 -24.59
N ASN A 412 2.69 4.36 -24.00
CA ASN A 412 1.23 4.20 -24.06
C ASN A 412 0.58 3.75 -22.72
N PRO A 413 0.61 4.55 -21.64
CA PRO A 413 0.18 4.10 -20.30
C PRO A 413 -1.26 3.56 -20.24
N GLU A 414 -2.18 4.16 -21.00
CA GLU A 414 -3.60 3.77 -21.09
C GLU A 414 -3.82 2.32 -21.57
N LYS A 415 -2.88 1.76 -22.33
CA LYS A 415 -2.97 0.38 -22.83
C LYS A 415 -2.61 -0.68 -21.78
N PHE A 416 -2.01 -0.28 -20.65
CA PHE A 416 -1.45 -1.18 -19.64
C PHE A 416 -2.17 -1.15 -18.29
N ASN A 417 -3.41 -0.66 -18.29
CA ASN A 417 -4.27 -0.56 -17.11
C ASN A 417 -4.90 -1.90 -16.66
N SER A 418 -4.59 -3.02 -17.33
CA SER A 418 -5.16 -4.34 -17.02
C SER A 418 -4.08 -5.40 -16.85
N ARG A 419 -4.13 -6.12 -15.72
CA ARG A 419 -3.22 -7.25 -15.45
C ARG A 419 -3.29 -8.32 -16.54
N PHE A 420 -4.49 -8.59 -17.07
CA PHE A 420 -4.66 -9.58 -18.14
C PHE A 420 -3.96 -9.14 -19.42
N ARG A 421 -4.18 -7.88 -19.85
CA ARG A 421 -3.53 -7.31 -21.04
C ARG A 421 -2.01 -7.28 -20.89
N ASN A 422 -1.54 -6.92 -19.70
CA ASN A 422 -0.11 -6.90 -19.40
C ASN A 422 0.50 -8.30 -19.54
N LYS A 423 -0.15 -9.34 -18.99
CA LYS A 423 0.30 -10.73 -19.18
C LYS A 423 0.29 -11.17 -20.64
N MET A 424 -0.73 -10.78 -21.42
CA MET A 424 -0.80 -11.09 -22.84
C MET A 424 0.33 -10.43 -23.64
N PHE A 425 0.77 -9.23 -23.26
CA PHE A 425 1.95 -8.61 -23.87
C PHE A 425 3.19 -9.48 -23.69
N TYR A 426 3.49 -9.91 -22.46
CA TYR A 426 4.66 -10.75 -22.20
C TYR A 426 4.60 -12.07 -22.99
N ALA A 427 3.42 -12.68 -23.10
CA ALA A 427 3.24 -13.88 -23.91
C ALA A 427 3.46 -13.63 -25.41
N GLY A 428 2.94 -12.51 -25.94
CA GLY A 428 3.08 -12.13 -27.34
C GLY A 428 4.50 -11.73 -27.73
N ALA A 429 5.17 -10.90 -26.91
CA ALA A 429 6.55 -10.49 -27.12
C ALA A 429 7.51 -11.69 -27.10
N ALA A 430 7.35 -12.57 -26.10
CA ALA A 430 8.14 -13.80 -26.03
C ALA A 430 7.95 -14.69 -27.27
N PHE A 431 6.76 -14.75 -27.86
CA PHE A 431 6.48 -15.52 -29.08
C PHE A 431 7.08 -14.87 -30.34
N THR A 432 6.94 -13.55 -30.50
CA THR A 432 7.49 -12.81 -31.65
C THR A 432 9.02 -12.91 -31.69
N ASP A 433 9.68 -12.69 -30.55
CA ASP A 433 11.14 -12.75 -30.49
C ASP A 433 11.70 -14.17 -30.60
N PHE A 434 10.94 -15.17 -30.13
CA PHE A 434 11.26 -16.58 -30.37
C PHE A 434 11.33 -16.89 -31.87
N LEU A 435 10.46 -16.27 -32.69
CA LEU A 435 10.51 -16.40 -34.15
C LEU A 435 11.65 -15.59 -34.78
N GLN A 436 11.97 -14.40 -34.25
CA GLN A 436 12.96 -13.49 -34.82
C GLN A 436 14.43 -13.85 -34.52
N ARG A 437 14.72 -14.79 -33.60
CA ARG A 437 16.07 -15.37 -33.37
C ARG A 437 17.19 -14.34 -33.10
N SER A 438 16.85 -13.13 -32.64
CA SER A 438 17.75 -11.97 -32.57
C SER A 438 18.76 -11.97 -31.40
N SER A 439 18.60 -12.85 -30.40
CA SER A 439 19.49 -12.91 -29.21
C SER A 439 20.45 -14.12 -29.22
N ARG A 440 21.22 -14.28 -30.29
CA ARG A 440 22.03 -15.50 -30.52
C ARG A 440 23.40 -15.55 -29.84
N ASP A 441 23.76 -14.57 -29.02
CA ASP A 441 25.17 -14.44 -28.63
C ASP A 441 25.45 -14.07 -27.17
N LEU A 442 24.46 -14.04 -26.26
CA LEU A 442 24.70 -13.66 -24.85
C LEU A 442 25.92 -14.38 -24.26
N SER A 443 25.97 -15.71 -24.42
CA SER A 443 27.00 -16.56 -23.84
C SER A 443 28.43 -16.22 -24.26
N LYS A 444 28.65 -15.57 -25.42
CA LYS A 444 29.99 -15.18 -25.89
C LYS A 444 30.50 -13.87 -25.28
N HIS A 445 29.62 -13.07 -24.69
CA HIS A 445 29.95 -11.72 -24.23
C HIS A 445 29.82 -11.56 -22.71
N VAL A 446 29.82 -12.67 -21.98
CA VAL A 446 29.72 -12.69 -20.52
C VAL A 446 30.78 -13.61 -19.93
N LYS A 447 31.34 -13.19 -18.80
CA LYS A 447 32.11 -14.05 -17.90
C LYS A 447 31.42 -14.05 -16.54
N VAL A 448 31.18 -15.22 -15.99
CA VAL A 448 30.44 -15.39 -14.72
C VAL A 448 31.25 -16.24 -13.77
N VAL A 449 31.60 -15.68 -12.62
CA VAL A 449 32.31 -16.39 -11.54
C VAL A 449 31.43 -16.37 -10.30
N CYS A 450 31.18 -17.55 -9.71
CA CYS A 450 30.35 -17.73 -8.52
C CYS A 450 31.17 -18.40 -7.43
N ASP A 451 31.35 -17.75 -6.27
CA ASP A 451 32.19 -18.22 -5.16
C ASP A 451 33.59 -18.73 -5.61
N GLY A 452 34.18 -18.06 -6.60
CA GLY A 452 35.48 -18.42 -7.19
C GLY A 452 35.43 -19.46 -8.32
N THR A 453 34.29 -20.11 -8.56
CA THR A 453 34.08 -21.06 -9.66
C THR A 453 33.73 -20.32 -10.95
N ASP A 454 34.53 -20.49 -12.00
CA ASP A 454 34.25 -19.91 -13.32
C ASP A 454 33.21 -20.75 -14.09
N LEU A 455 32.03 -20.17 -14.30
CA LEU A 455 30.90 -20.79 -15.01
C LEU A 455 30.87 -20.46 -16.50
N THR A 456 31.78 -19.61 -16.97
CA THR A 456 31.86 -19.17 -18.37
C THR A 456 31.90 -20.33 -19.37
N PRO A 457 32.71 -21.40 -19.15
CA PRO A 457 32.75 -22.53 -20.08
C PRO A 457 31.39 -23.21 -20.24
N LYS A 458 30.69 -23.48 -19.12
CA LYS A 458 29.36 -24.10 -19.13
C LYS A 458 28.31 -23.21 -19.81
N ILE A 459 28.38 -21.89 -19.57
CA ILE A 459 27.48 -20.90 -20.21
C ILE A 459 27.68 -20.87 -21.73
N GLN A 460 28.94 -20.93 -22.19
CA GLN A 460 29.29 -20.93 -23.61
C GLN A 460 28.90 -22.23 -24.31
N GLU A 461 29.17 -23.38 -23.67
CA GLU A 461 28.84 -24.71 -24.16
C GLU A 461 27.34 -24.88 -24.39
N LEU A 462 26.54 -24.54 -23.37
CA LEU A 462 25.08 -24.69 -23.40
C LEU A 462 24.36 -23.53 -24.11
N LYS A 463 25.11 -22.48 -24.49
CA LYS A 463 24.63 -21.33 -25.27
C LYS A 463 23.39 -20.66 -24.66
N PHE A 464 23.42 -20.40 -23.36
CA PHE A 464 22.29 -19.72 -22.70
C PHE A 464 22.00 -18.36 -23.32
N GLN A 465 20.71 -18.05 -23.47
CA GLN A 465 20.22 -16.75 -23.95
C GLN A 465 19.70 -15.86 -22.81
N CYS A 466 19.59 -16.42 -21.61
CA CYS A 466 19.19 -15.70 -20.41
C CYS A 466 19.90 -16.34 -19.21
N ILE A 467 20.43 -15.50 -18.32
CA ILE A 467 21.01 -15.91 -17.05
C ILE A 467 20.25 -15.17 -15.96
N VAL A 468 19.81 -15.90 -14.94
CA VAL A 468 18.99 -15.37 -13.84
C VAL A 468 19.66 -15.69 -12.52
N PHE A 469 19.78 -14.65 -11.69
CA PHE A 469 20.20 -14.71 -10.29
C PHE A 469 18.95 -14.55 -9.44
N LEU A 470 18.52 -15.62 -8.77
CA LEU A 470 17.25 -15.70 -8.06
C LEU A 470 17.47 -15.70 -6.56
N ASN A 471 16.74 -14.84 -5.86
CA ASN A 471 16.65 -14.84 -4.40
C ASN A 471 15.34 -15.47 -3.90
N ILE A 472 14.27 -15.46 -4.71
CA ILE A 472 12.98 -16.05 -4.34
C ILE A 472 12.60 -17.22 -5.27
N PRO A 473 11.81 -18.20 -4.78
CA PRO A 473 11.39 -19.36 -5.57
C PRO A 473 10.45 -19.07 -6.74
N ARG A 474 9.93 -17.85 -6.84
CA ARG A 474 8.90 -17.48 -7.82
C ARG A 474 9.47 -16.50 -8.82
N TYR A 475 9.19 -16.78 -10.09
CA TYR A 475 9.64 -15.98 -11.22
C TYR A 475 8.56 -16.00 -12.30
N CYS A 476 8.58 -15.02 -13.22
CA CYS A 476 7.68 -14.95 -14.37
C CYS A 476 6.20 -15.26 -14.03
N ALA A 477 5.65 -14.54 -13.05
CA ALA A 477 4.27 -14.65 -12.61
C ALA A 477 3.90 -15.98 -11.90
N GLY A 478 4.89 -16.64 -11.29
CA GLY A 478 4.71 -17.72 -10.32
C GLY A 478 5.31 -19.06 -10.70
N THR A 479 6.04 -19.15 -11.80
CA THR A 479 6.80 -20.35 -12.17
C THR A 479 7.91 -20.59 -11.14
N MET A 480 8.45 -21.82 -11.12
CA MET A 480 9.49 -22.24 -10.18
C MET A 480 10.76 -22.62 -10.96
N PRO A 481 11.58 -21.63 -11.34
CA PRO A 481 12.70 -21.84 -12.26
C PRO A 481 13.80 -22.76 -11.70
N TRP A 482 14.00 -22.79 -10.37
CA TRP A 482 14.92 -23.73 -9.72
C TRP A 482 14.37 -25.17 -9.65
N GLY A 483 13.05 -25.34 -9.70
CA GLY A 483 12.40 -26.64 -9.57
C GLY A 483 12.71 -27.36 -8.24
N ASN A 484 12.66 -28.69 -8.27
CA ASN A 484 13.09 -29.54 -7.16
C ASN A 484 14.42 -30.22 -7.54
N PRO A 485 15.53 -29.97 -6.83
CA PRO A 485 16.84 -30.55 -7.15
C PRO A 485 16.99 -32.05 -6.83
N GLY A 486 15.94 -32.73 -6.37
CA GLY A 486 15.93 -34.13 -5.92
C GLY A 486 16.90 -35.12 -6.61
N ASP A 487 17.56 -35.93 -5.76
CA ASP A 487 18.63 -36.93 -5.99
C ASP A 487 20.00 -36.43 -6.49
N HIS A 488 20.12 -35.20 -7.00
CA HIS A 488 21.41 -34.59 -7.31
C HIS A 488 22.05 -34.00 -6.04
N ARG A 489 23.15 -34.58 -5.56
CA ARG A 489 23.84 -34.16 -4.32
C ARG A 489 24.53 -32.79 -4.39
N ASP A 490 24.49 -32.12 -5.53
CA ASP A 490 25.25 -30.89 -5.76
C ASP A 490 24.45 -29.62 -5.41
N PHE A 491 23.12 -29.71 -5.25
CA PHE A 491 22.24 -28.55 -5.04
C PHE A 491 21.19 -28.79 -3.96
N GLU A 492 20.96 -27.76 -3.14
CA GLU A 492 19.95 -27.76 -2.09
C GLU A 492 18.62 -27.13 -2.57
N PRO A 493 17.49 -27.42 -1.90
CA PRO A 493 16.23 -26.74 -2.16
C PRO A 493 16.36 -25.22 -1.94
N GLN A 494 15.87 -24.44 -2.91
CA GLN A 494 15.93 -22.97 -2.85
C GLN A 494 15.18 -22.41 -1.65
N ARG A 495 15.83 -21.47 -0.96
CA ARG A 495 15.27 -20.68 0.13
C ARG A 495 15.53 -19.20 -0.13
N HIS A 496 14.89 -18.34 0.65
CA HIS A 496 14.98 -16.88 0.52
C HIS A 496 15.52 -16.25 1.81
N ASP A 497 16.11 -17.08 2.67
CA ASP A 497 16.50 -16.76 4.05
C ASP A 497 17.75 -17.54 4.51
N ASP A 498 18.55 -18.05 3.57
CA ASP A 498 19.73 -18.87 3.81
C ASP A 498 21.06 -18.20 3.42
N GLY A 499 21.00 -17.00 2.86
CA GLY A 499 22.15 -16.23 2.41
C GLY A 499 22.77 -16.74 1.11
N TYR A 500 22.05 -17.56 0.34
CA TYR A 500 22.47 -18.04 -0.98
C TYR A 500 21.62 -17.45 -2.11
N ILE A 501 22.22 -17.32 -3.29
CA ILE A 501 21.54 -16.97 -4.52
C ILE A 501 21.66 -18.10 -5.54
N GLU A 502 20.53 -18.44 -6.15
CA GLU A 502 20.48 -19.44 -7.21
C GLU A 502 20.84 -18.83 -8.56
N VAL A 503 21.82 -19.42 -9.24
CA VAL A 503 22.24 -19.04 -10.58
C VAL A 503 21.70 -20.05 -11.58
N ILE A 504 20.85 -19.58 -12.49
CA ILE A 504 20.16 -20.42 -13.48
C ILE A 504 20.43 -19.92 -14.89
N GLY A 505 20.73 -20.84 -15.80
CA GLY A 505 20.80 -20.59 -17.24
C GLY A 505 19.54 -21.03 -17.96
N PHE A 506 19.08 -20.22 -18.91
CA PHE A 506 17.96 -20.53 -19.79
C PHE A 506 18.37 -20.54 -21.25
N THR A 507 18.08 -21.67 -21.91
CA THR A 507 17.86 -21.69 -23.36
C THR A 507 16.44 -21.23 -23.67
N MET A 508 16.17 -20.82 -24.91
CA MET A 508 14.81 -20.49 -25.38
C MET A 508 13.81 -21.63 -25.13
N ALA A 509 14.24 -22.88 -25.34
CA ALA A 509 13.40 -24.05 -25.07
C ALA A 509 13.07 -24.17 -23.58
N SER A 510 14.06 -24.05 -22.69
CA SER A 510 13.83 -24.12 -21.24
C SER A 510 12.99 -22.96 -20.71
N LEU A 511 13.16 -21.75 -21.26
CA LEU A 511 12.37 -20.58 -20.88
C LEU A 511 10.89 -20.77 -21.27
N ALA A 512 10.62 -21.33 -22.45
CA ALA A 512 9.26 -21.69 -22.88
C ALA A 512 8.68 -22.81 -21.99
N ALA A 513 9.50 -23.80 -21.62
CA ALA A 513 9.07 -24.91 -20.77
C ALA A 513 8.67 -24.49 -19.35
N LEU A 514 9.16 -23.35 -18.83
CA LEU A 514 8.76 -22.84 -17.50
C LEU A 514 7.25 -22.72 -17.32
N GLN A 515 6.52 -22.34 -18.37
CA GLN A 515 5.07 -22.15 -18.31
C GLN A 515 4.29 -23.46 -18.14
N VAL A 516 4.91 -24.59 -18.47
CA VAL A 516 4.33 -25.94 -18.32
C VAL A 516 4.97 -26.73 -17.18
N GLY A 517 5.65 -26.05 -16.26
CA GLY A 517 6.26 -26.66 -15.07
C GLY A 517 7.69 -27.15 -15.26
N GLY A 518 8.34 -26.80 -16.36
CA GLY A 518 9.78 -27.00 -16.53
C GLY A 518 10.62 -26.14 -15.58
N HIS A 519 11.92 -26.35 -15.60
CA HIS A 519 12.91 -25.60 -14.84
C HIS A 519 14.05 -25.15 -15.76
N GLY A 520 14.87 -24.20 -15.29
CA GLY A 520 16.10 -23.85 -15.98
C GLY A 520 17.23 -24.82 -15.67
N GLU A 521 18.40 -24.59 -16.29
CA GLU A 521 19.61 -25.33 -15.98
C GLU A 521 20.27 -24.74 -14.73
N ARG A 522 20.47 -25.57 -13.70
CA ARG A 522 21.09 -25.13 -12.44
C ARG A 522 22.59 -24.99 -12.62
N LEU A 523 23.10 -23.79 -12.34
CA LEU A 523 24.53 -23.49 -12.52
C LEU A 523 25.27 -23.45 -11.18
N HIS A 524 24.70 -22.77 -10.18
CA HIS A 524 25.32 -22.63 -8.86
C HIS A 524 24.30 -22.21 -7.79
N GLN A 525 24.59 -22.50 -6.52
CA GLN A 525 24.07 -21.78 -5.34
C GLN A 525 25.24 -21.10 -4.65
N CYS A 526 25.27 -19.77 -4.59
CA CYS A 526 26.47 -19.04 -4.19
C CYS A 526 26.18 -17.83 -3.29
N ARG A 527 27.22 -17.23 -2.72
CA ARG A 527 27.14 -16.02 -1.87
C ARG A 527 27.72 -14.78 -2.53
N GLU A 528 28.63 -14.97 -3.48
CA GLU A 528 29.24 -13.89 -4.23
C GLU A 528 29.26 -14.23 -5.72
N VAL A 529 28.87 -13.26 -6.53
CA VAL A 529 28.95 -13.36 -7.99
C VAL A 529 29.77 -12.20 -8.53
N THR A 530 30.69 -12.51 -9.43
CA THR A 530 31.34 -11.54 -10.30
C THR A 530 30.91 -11.81 -11.75
N LEU A 531 30.18 -10.86 -12.33
CA LEU A 531 29.70 -10.87 -13.70
C LEU A 531 30.42 -9.79 -14.50
N LEU A 532 31.08 -10.16 -15.59
CA LEU A 532 31.73 -9.23 -16.49
C LEU A 532 31.07 -9.30 -17.86
N THR A 533 30.72 -8.15 -18.43
CA THR A 533 30.08 -8.04 -19.75
C THR A 533 30.95 -7.30 -20.75
N TYR A 534 31.04 -7.82 -21.97
CA TYR A 534 31.91 -7.29 -23.04
C TYR A 534 31.15 -6.52 -24.11
N LYS A 535 29.83 -6.41 -23.99
CA LYS A 535 28.98 -5.57 -24.84
C LYS A 535 27.81 -5.02 -24.04
N SER A 536 27.09 -4.08 -24.65
CA SER A 536 25.83 -3.58 -24.11
C SER A 536 24.76 -4.69 -24.07
N ILE A 537 24.22 -4.96 -22.89
CA ILE A 537 23.29 -6.09 -22.66
C ILE A 537 22.03 -5.59 -21.94
N PRO A 538 20.82 -5.97 -22.41
CA PRO A 538 19.60 -5.79 -21.63
C PRO A 538 19.66 -6.54 -20.30
N MET A 539 19.39 -5.83 -19.22
CA MET A 539 19.34 -6.35 -17.85
C MET A 539 18.09 -5.87 -17.14
N GLN A 540 17.63 -6.61 -16.14
CA GLN A 540 16.53 -6.16 -15.28
C GLN A 540 16.79 -6.51 -13.82
N VAL A 541 16.35 -5.62 -12.93
CA VAL A 541 16.46 -5.76 -11.49
C VAL A 541 15.05 -5.66 -10.90
N ASP A 542 14.53 -6.74 -10.29
CA ASP A 542 13.18 -6.79 -9.72
C ASP A 542 12.05 -6.30 -10.67
N GLY A 543 12.23 -6.48 -11.98
CA GLY A 543 11.31 -6.04 -13.02
C GLY A 543 11.52 -4.63 -13.57
N GLU A 544 12.54 -3.89 -13.08
CA GLU A 544 12.97 -2.62 -13.66
C GLU A 544 14.11 -2.87 -14.66
N PRO A 545 13.88 -2.67 -15.98
CA PRO A 545 14.86 -2.98 -17.01
C PRO A 545 15.76 -1.80 -17.37
N CYS A 546 16.92 -2.10 -17.93
CA CYS A 546 17.77 -1.15 -18.64
C CYS A 546 18.65 -1.88 -19.67
N ARG A 547 19.20 -1.13 -20.62
CA ARG A 547 20.32 -1.61 -21.45
C ARG A 547 21.61 -1.11 -20.82
N LEU A 548 22.39 -2.00 -20.21
CA LEU A 548 23.61 -1.62 -19.48
C LEU A 548 24.84 -1.74 -20.39
N ALA A 549 25.68 -0.71 -20.38
CA ALA A 549 26.99 -0.71 -21.02
C ALA A 549 27.91 -1.83 -20.47
N PRO A 550 28.97 -2.23 -21.18
CA PRO A 550 29.95 -3.20 -20.70
C PRO A 550 30.44 -2.90 -19.28
N SER A 551 30.19 -3.81 -18.35
CA SER A 551 30.36 -3.55 -16.92
C SER A 551 30.90 -4.76 -16.17
N LEU A 552 31.62 -4.47 -15.09
CA LEU A 552 31.91 -5.39 -13.99
C LEU A 552 30.79 -5.22 -12.95
N ILE A 553 30.06 -6.30 -12.68
CA ILE A 553 28.94 -6.32 -11.75
C ILE A 553 29.25 -7.31 -10.63
N ARG A 554 29.21 -6.84 -9.39
CA ARG A 554 29.40 -7.68 -8.19
C ARG A 554 28.08 -7.81 -7.45
N ILE A 555 27.72 -9.06 -7.15
CA ILE A 555 26.54 -9.41 -6.36
C ILE A 555 27.00 -9.95 -5.02
N SER A 556 26.45 -9.42 -3.93
CA SER A 556 26.77 -9.84 -2.57
C SER A 556 25.57 -9.66 -1.65
N LEU A 557 25.49 -10.48 -0.59
CA LEU A 557 24.45 -10.35 0.42
C LEU A 557 24.52 -8.96 1.09
N ARG A 558 23.38 -8.27 1.19
CA ARG A 558 23.24 -6.96 1.82
C ARG A 558 22.84 -7.10 3.28
N ASN A 559 21.63 -7.58 3.50
CA ASN A 559 20.97 -7.74 4.78
C ASN A 559 19.75 -8.66 4.63
N GLN A 560 19.06 -8.91 5.74
CA GLN A 560 17.77 -9.59 5.76
C GLN A 560 16.66 -8.61 6.16
N ALA A 561 15.52 -8.71 5.49
CA ALA A 561 14.31 -7.97 5.81
C ALA A 561 13.28 -8.87 6.50
N ASN A 562 12.62 -8.32 7.53
CA ASN A 562 11.49 -8.97 8.16
C ASN A 562 10.25 -8.89 7.25
N MET A 563 9.73 -10.05 6.82
CA MET A 563 8.52 -10.14 6.01
C MET A 563 7.41 -10.86 6.77
N VAL A 564 6.15 -10.50 6.52
CA VAL A 564 5.00 -11.24 7.06
C VAL A 564 4.58 -12.28 6.02
N GLN A 565 4.67 -13.56 6.37
CA GLN A 565 4.12 -14.65 5.57
C GLN A 565 2.67 -14.92 5.96
N LYS A 566 1.78 -15.02 4.96
CA LYS A 566 0.37 -15.36 5.19
C LYS A 566 0.31 -16.81 5.69
N SER A 567 -0.24 -17.00 6.90
CA SER A 567 -0.39 -18.34 7.48
C SER A 567 -1.28 -19.21 6.58
N LYS A 568 -0.79 -20.41 6.23
CA LYS A 568 -1.57 -21.48 5.61
C LYS A 568 -2.49 -22.12 6.66
N ARG A 569 -3.40 -21.35 7.28
CA ARG A 569 -4.40 -21.98 8.16
C ARG A 569 -5.27 -22.91 7.30
N ARG A 570 -5.22 -24.22 7.63
CA ARG A 570 -6.27 -25.19 7.35
C ARG A 570 -7.59 -24.53 7.73
N THR A 571 -8.58 -24.58 6.85
CA THR A 571 -9.91 -24.00 7.03
C THR A 571 -10.60 -24.61 8.27
N SER A 572 -10.26 -24.08 9.44
CA SER A 572 -10.96 -24.29 10.70
C SER A 572 -10.84 -23.00 11.49
N MET A 573 -11.38 -21.91 10.95
CA MET A 573 -12.04 -20.95 11.83
C MET A 573 -13.23 -21.71 12.42
N PRO A 574 -13.41 -21.76 13.75
CA PRO A 574 -14.75 -21.92 14.27
C PRO A 574 -15.57 -20.80 13.63
N LEU A 575 -16.70 -21.15 13.02
CA LEU A 575 -17.77 -20.18 12.89
C LEU A 575 -17.94 -19.60 14.29
N LEU A 576 -17.70 -18.30 14.45
CA LEU A 576 -18.18 -17.56 15.59
C LEU A 576 -19.72 -17.63 15.53
N ASN A 577 -20.27 -18.72 16.05
CA ASN A 577 -21.50 -18.65 16.80
C ASN A 577 -21.16 -17.87 18.06
N GLU A 578 -21.50 -16.58 18.06
CA GLU A 578 -22.36 -15.90 19.05
C GLU A 578 -22.37 -14.37 18.88
#